data_AF-A0A368VGD8-F1
#
_entry.id   AF-A0A368VGD8-F1
#
_cell.length_a   1.000
_cell.length_b   1.000
_cell.length_c   1.000
_cell.angle_alpha   90.00
_cell.angle_beta   90.00
_cell.angle_gamma   90.00
#
_symmetry.space_group_name_H-M   'P 1'
#
loop_
_entity.id
_entity.type
_entity.pdbx_description
1 polymer ?
#
loop_
_entity_poly.entity_id
_entity_poly.type
_entity_poly.pdbx_seq_one_letter_code
_entity_poly.pdbx_strand_id
1 'polypeptide(L)'
;MAGRETALAVLLRKAQWMLDDAAFAVGGGRCAPEQRRVLASALDELSTALRETATEHENHGEPGTGHSSGIPLPGGESGGETGEEVR
;
A
#
# COMPACT_ATOMS: atom_id res chain seq x y z
N MET A 1 -2.08 13.33 -14.73
CA MET A 1 -2.53 12.21 -13.87
C MET A 1 -3.21 11.09 -14.66
N ALA A 2 -2.89 10.87 -15.95
CA ALA A 2 -3.42 9.71 -16.72
C ALA A 2 -2.32 8.96 -17.47
N GLY A 3 -1.27 9.67 -17.90
CA GLY A 3 -0.13 9.06 -18.60
C GLY A 3 0.68 8.09 -17.74
N ARG A 4 0.76 8.31 -16.42
CA ARG A 4 1.59 7.49 -15.51
C ARG A 4 0.90 6.20 -15.10
N GLU A 5 -0.40 6.28 -14.80
CA GLU A 5 -1.27 5.13 -14.56
C GLU A 5 -1.39 4.26 -15.81
N THR A 6 -1.48 4.90 -16.99
CA THR A 6 -1.45 4.19 -18.28
C THR A 6 -0.10 3.50 -18.50
N ALA A 7 1.02 4.18 -18.20
CA ALA A 7 2.35 3.58 -18.31
C ALA A 7 2.52 2.39 -17.35
N LEU A 8 2.04 2.50 -16.10
CA LEU A 8 2.04 1.40 -15.14
C LEU A 8 1.19 0.23 -15.63
N ALA A 9 0.00 0.49 -16.19
CA ALA A 9 -0.85 -0.56 -16.76
C ALA A 9 -0.15 -1.30 -17.92
N VAL A 10 0.59 -0.58 -18.77
CA VAL A 10 1.40 -1.17 -19.85
C VAL A 10 2.53 -2.03 -19.28
N LEU A 11 3.26 -1.55 -18.28
CA LEU A 11 4.34 -2.31 -17.63
C LEU A 11 3.81 -3.58 -16.97
N LEU A 12 2.69 -3.50 -16.26
CA LEU A 12 2.02 -4.65 -15.65
C LEU A 12 1.62 -5.69 -16.71
N ARG A 13 1.03 -5.25 -17.83
CA ARG A 13 0.63 -6.17 -18.90
C ARG A 13 1.81 -6.84 -19.57
N LYS A 14 2.90 -6.11 -19.78
CA LYS A 14 4.15 -6.65 -20.32
C LYS A 14 4.76 -7.69 -19.37
N ALA A 15 4.84 -7.39 -18.07
CA ALA A 15 5.36 -8.30 -17.07
C ALA A 15 4.53 -9.59 -16.98
N GLN A 16 3.19 -9.49 -17.08
CA GLN A 16 2.32 -10.66 -17.14
C GLN A 16 2.71 -11.61 -18.27
N TRP A 17 2.84 -11.11 -19.50
CA TRP A 17 3.23 -11.95 -20.65
C TRP A 17 4.61 -12.58 -20.48
N MET A 18 5.59 -11.83 -19.98
CA MET A 18 6.93 -12.35 -19.74
C MET A 18 6.93 -13.46 -18.68
N LEU A 19 6.09 -13.33 -17.64
CA LEU A 19 5.92 -14.36 -16.61
C LEU A 19 5.24 -15.61 -17.15
N ASP A 20 4.21 -15.46 -17.99
CA ASP A 20 3.52 -16.58 -18.63
C ASP A 20 4.50 -17.39 -19.50
N ASP A 21 5.29 -16.70 -20.33
CA ASP A 21 6.32 -17.33 -21.18
C ASP A 21 7.41 -18.01 -20.34
N ALA A 22 7.87 -17.36 -19.28
CA ALA A 22 8.88 -17.90 -18.38
C ALA A 22 8.37 -19.13 -17.63
N ALA A 23 7.12 -19.13 -17.14
CA ALA A 23 6.51 -20.28 -16.47
C ALA A 23 6.45 -21.49 -17.41
N PHE A 24 6.05 -21.28 -18.66
CA PHE A 24 6.07 -22.33 -19.68
C PHE A 24 7.49 -22.84 -19.97
N ALA A 25 8.46 -21.94 -20.15
CA ALA A 25 9.85 -22.31 -20.43
C ALA A 25 10.53 -23.02 -19.25
N VAL A 26 10.23 -22.62 -18.01
CA VAL A 26 10.75 -23.26 -16.78
C VAL A 26 10.18 -24.67 -16.64
N GLY A 27 8.87 -24.85 -16.81
CA GLY A 27 8.24 -26.16 -16.77
C GLY A 27 8.80 -27.12 -17.83
N GLY A 28 9.21 -26.58 -18.99
CA GLY A 28 9.86 -27.34 -20.06
C GLY A 28 11.38 -27.49 -19.95
N GLY A 29 12.04 -26.96 -18.90
CA GLY A 29 13.50 -26.98 -18.76
C GLY A 29 14.27 -26.16 -19.79
N ARG A 30 13.59 -25.25 -20.51
CA ARG A 30 14.16 -24.44 -21.61
C ARG A 30 14.41 -22.98 -21.24
N CYS A 31 14.18 -22.60 -19.99
CA CYS A 31 14.41 -21.23 -19.53
C CYS A 31 15.91 -20.94 -19.41
N ALA A 32 16.46 -20.30 -20.45
CA ALA A 32 17.88 -19.97 -20.53
C ALA A 32 18.29 -18.91 -19.50
N PRO A 33 19.56 -18.88 -19.05
CA PRO A 33 20.04 -17.88 -18.10
C PRO A 33 19.78 -16.43 -18.55
N GLU A 34 19.90 -16.17 -19.86
CA GLU A 34 19.65 -14.84 -20.41
C GLU A 34 18.18 -14.42 -20.31
N GLN A 35 17.25 -15.34 -20.58
CA GLN A 35 15.81 -15.09 -20.40
C GLN A 35 15.49 -14.77 -18.93
N ARG A 36 16.14 -15.45 -17.98
CA ARG A 36 15.98 -15.16 -16.54
C ARG A 36 16.47 -13.76 -16.18
N ARG A 37 17.60 -13.33 -16.74
CA ARG A 37 18.15 -11.98 -16.51
C ARG A 37 17.25 -10.90 -17.10
N VAL A 38 16.77 -11.09 -18.32
CA VAL A 38 15.82 -10.17 -18.97
C VAL A 38 14.53 -10.05 -18.15
N LEU A 39 13.99 -11.18 -17.68
CA LEU A 39 12.81 -11.18 -16.82
C LEU A 39 13.06 -10.44 -15.50
N ALA A 40 14.18 -10.72 -14.83
CA ALA A 40 14.54 -10.04 -13.57
C ALA A 40 14.62 -8.52 -13.76
N SER A 41 15.32 -8.06 -14.80
CA SER A 41 15.44 -6.62 -15.10
C SER A 41 14.08 -5.96 -15.34
N ALA A 42 13.15 -6.63 -16.03
CA ALA A 42 11.81 -6.09 -16.26
C ALA A 42 10.96 -6.04 -14.97
N LEU A 43 11.14 -7.01 -14.07
CA LEU A 43 10.46 -7.01 -12.76
C LEU A 43 11.02 -5.92 -11.83
N ASP A 44 12.32 -5.66 -11.88
CA ASP A 44 12.94 -4.57 -11.12
C ASP A 44 12.41 -3.20 -11.57
N GLU A 45 12.28 -2.98 -12.88
CA GLU A 45 11.68 -1.78 -13.47
C GLU A 45 10.23 -1.60 -13.00
N LEU A 46 9.40 -2.66 -13.08
CA LEU A 46 8.03 -2.64 -12.57
C LEU A 46 7.97 -2.36 -11.07
N SER A 47 8.87 -2.97 -10.28
CA SER A 47 8.93 -2.75 -8.83
C SER A 47 9.21 -1.29 -8.48
N THR A 48 10.07 -0.64 -9.28
CA THR A 48 10.42 0.76 -9.12
C THR A 48 9.21 1.64 -9.45
N ALA A 49 8.59 1.42 -10.61
CA ALA A 49 7.40 2.17 -11.02
C ALA A 49 6.26 2.06 -9.98
N LEU A 50 6.01 0.87 -9.43
CA LEU A 50 5.00 0.67 -8.39
C LEU A 50 5.29 1.50 -7.14
N ARG A 51 6.52 1.47 -6.64
CA ARG A 51 6.93 2.25 -5.45
C ARG A 51 6.77 3.74 -5.67
N GLU A 52 7.20 4.24 -6.83
CA GLU A 52 7.08 5.66 -7.11
C GLU A 52 5.63 6.11 -7.31
N THR A 53 4.72 5.25 -7.78
CA THR A 53 3.28 5.56 -7.83
C THR A 53 2.62 5.52 -6.45
N ALA A 54 3.09 4.64 -5.56
CA ALA A 54 2.61 4.57 -4.19
C ALA A 54 3.00 5.82 -3.38
N THR A 55 4.26 6.26 -3.47
CA THR A 55 4.74 7.46 -2.76
C THR A 55 4.06 8.74 -3.25
N GLU A 56 3.70 8.83 -4.54
CA GLU A 56 2.93 9.96 -5.06
C GLU A 56 1.49 9.98 -4.55
N HIS A 57 0.86 8.82 -4.39
CA HIS A 57 -0.46 8.74 -3.78
C HIS A 57 -0.43 9.17 -2.30
N GLU A 58 0.61 8.76 -1.56
CA GLU A 58 0.84 9.19 -0.18
C GLU A 58 1.08 10.71 -0.08
N ASN A 59 1.83 11.30 -1.01
CA ASN A 59 2.07 12.75 -1.06
C ASN A 59 0.84 13.58 -1.49
N HIS A 60 -0.20 12.96 -2.06
CA HIS A 60 -1.49 13.60 -2.35
C HIS A 60 -2.54 13.35 -1.24
N GLY A 61 -2.15 12.69 -0.15
CA GLY A 61 -2.95 12.57 1.07
C GLY A 61 -2.82 13.80 1.97
N GLU A 62 -3.68 14.79 1.74
CA GLU A 62 -4.10 15.86 2.68
C GLU A 62 -3.06 16.90 3.17
N PRO A 63 -3.18 18.18 2.76
CA PRO A 63 -2.75 19.30 3.60
C PRO A 63 -3.75 19.50 4.74
N GLY A 64 -3.40 19.05 5.94
CA GLY A 64 -3.93 19.61 7.19
C GLY A 64 -5.36 19.21 7.57
N THR A 65 -5.49 18.07 8.24
CA THR A 65 -6.47 17.94 9.32
C THR A 65 -5.76 17.56 10.61
N GLY A 66 -5.06 18.55 11.17
CA GLY A 66 -4.75 18.58 12.60
C GLY A 66 -6.04 18.73 13.41
N HIS A 67 -6.88 17.71 13.45
CA HIS A 67 -7.88 17.59 14.50
C HIS A 67 -7.19 17.01 15.72
N SER A 68 -6.48 17.90 16.42
CA SER A 68 -6.35 17.82 17.87
C SER A 68 -7.76 17.95 18.45
N SER A 69 -8.53 16.87 18.45
CA SER A 69 -9.75 16.79 19.25
C SER A 69 -9.33 16.30 20.63
N GLY A 70 -8.88 17.25 21.45
CA GLY A 70 -8.93 17.11 22.89
C GLY A 70 -10.39 16.88 23.26
N ILE A 71 -10.73 15.65 23.62
CA ILE A 71 -11.99 15.33 24.26
C ILE A 71 -11.96 16.04 25.63
N PRO A 72 -12.84 17.01 25.93
CA PRO A 72 -12.97 17.53 27.27
C PRO A 72 -13.59 16.43 28.16
N LEU A 73 -12.96 16.22 29.33
CA LEU A 73 -13.41 15.34 30.40
C LEU A 73 -14.90 15.58 30.72
N PRO A 74 -15.76 14.54 30.81
CA PRO A 74 -17.06 14.70 31.44
C PRO A 74 -16.86 14.86 32.95
N GLY A 75 -17.39 15.95 33.49
CA GLY A 75 -17.46 16.19 34.93
C GLY A 75 -18.24 15.08 35.62
N GLY A 76 -17.54 14.29 36.42
CA GLY A 76 -18.15 13.42 37.42
C GLY A 76 -18.43 14.26 38.66
N GLU A 77 -19.68 14.68 38.77
CA GLU A 77 -20.27 15.29 39.95
C GLU A 77 -19.96 14.52 41.25
N SER A 78 -19.36 15.26 42.18
CA SER A 78 -19.16 14.87 43.57
C SER A 78 -20.51 14.88 44.30
N GLY A 79 -21.21 13.75 44.32
CA GLY A 79 -22.37 13.50 45.18
C GLY A 79 -21.93 12.86 46.50
N GLY A 80 -21.76 13.68 47.54
CA GLY A 80 -21.67 13.19 48.91
C GLY A 80 -23.07 12.94 49.45
N GLU A 81 -23.38 11.69 49.80
CA GLU A 81 -24.56 11.37 50.61
C GLU A 81 -24.13 10.58 51.84
N THR A 82 -24.13 11.31 52.95
CA THR A 82 -24.01 10.84 54.33
C THR A 82 -25.34 10.25 54.80
N GLY A 83 -25.32 9.15 55.55
CA GLY A 83 -26.40 8.83 56.50
C GLY A 83 -26.81 7.36 56.59
N GLU A 84 -26.03 6.56 57.30
CA GLU A 84 -26.45 5.30 57.89
C GLU A 84 -27.30 5.60 59.15
N GLU A 85 -28.59 5.27 59.15
CA GLU A 85 -29.42 5.18 60.36
C GLU A 85 -30.08 3.80 60.41
N VAL A 86 -29.47 2.89 61.18
CA VAL A 86 -30.04 1.60 61.58
C VAL A 86 -30.74 1.81 62.93
N ARG A 87 -32.02 1.44 63.01
CA ARG A 87 -32.76 1.29 64.26
C ARG A 87 -32.70 -0.15 64.76
#